data_AF-A0A444UWM3-F1
#
_entry.id   AF-A0A444UWM3-F1
#
_cell.length_a   1.000
_cell.length_b   1.000
_cell.length_c   1.000
_cell.angle_alpha   90.00
_cell.angle_beta   90.00
_cell.angle_gamma   90.00
#
_symmetry.space_group_name_H-M   'P 1'
#
loop_
_entity.id
_entity.type
_entity.pdbx_description
1 polymer ?
#
loop_
_entity_poly.entity_id
_entity_poly.type
_entity_poly.pdbx_seq_one_letter_code
_entity_poly.pdbx_strand_id
1 'polypeptide(L)'
;MPVYFLAQTVGAFLGAGVIFGMYFDALWFFGNDNLLVSNGTAGIFATYPSQHLTLLNGFFDQMIGTAALIVCLLAIVDPYNNPIPRGLEAFTVGFVVLVIGLSMGFNSGYAVNPARDFGPRLFTAIAGWGTEVFTTGPHWWLVPIFAPFLGAVIGVLVYQFMVGFHTEGEAKDRAREDNEENVKLSNIHSKQTA
;
A
#
# COMPACT_ATOMS: atom_id res chain seq x y z
N MET A 1 -17.60 -1.21 1.52
CA MET A 1 -16.38 -1.87 0.98
C MET A 1 -16.37 -1.95 -0.55
N PRO A 2 -17.38 -2.49 -1.26
CA PRO A 2 -17.29 -2.65 -2.73
C PRO A 2 -17.17 -1.32 -3.49
N VAL A 3 -17.86 -0.27 -3.01
CA VAL A 3 -17.82 1.07 -3.62
C VAL A 3 -16.43 1.70 -3.57
N TYR A 4 -15.67 1.52 -2.48
CA TYR A 4 -14.30 2.03 -2.37
C TYR A 4 -13.35 1.35 -3.33
N PHE A 5 -13.44 0.02 -3.45
CA PHE A 5 -12.64 -0.74 -4.40
C PHE A 5 -12.91 -0.28 -5.83
N LEU A 6 -14.19 -0.19 -6.21
CA LEU A 6 -14.59 0.29 -7.54
C LEU A 6 -14.11 1.72 -7.80
N ALA A 7 -14.28 2.63 -6.84
CA ALA A 7 -13.83 4.01 -6.99
C ALA A 7 -12.30 4.11 -7.16
N GLN A 8 -11.53 3.33 -6.41
CA GLN A 8 -10.07 3.26 -6.54
C GLN A 8 -9.65 2.69 -7.89
N THR A 9 -10.27 1.60 -8.34
CA THR A 9 -9.97 0.97 -9.64
C THR A 9 -10.31 1.90 -10.80
N VAL A 10 -11.48 2.56 -10.76
CA VAL A 10 -11.88 3.54 -11.78
C VAL A 10 -10.95 4.74 -11.76
N GLY A 11 -10.57 5.25 -10.59
CA GLY A 11 -9.59 6.33 -10.47
C GLY A 11 -8.24 5.96 -11.08
N ALA A 12 -7.74 4.75 -10.81
CA ALA A 12 -6.48 4.27 -11.39
C ALA A 12 -6.58 4.05 -12.91
N PHE A 13 -7.71 3.55 -13.41
CA PHE A 13 -8.00 3.42 -14.84
C PHE A 13 -7.98 4.78 -15.56
N LEU A 14 -8.69 5.78 -15.01
CA LEU A 14 -8.73 7.12 -15.59
C LEU A 14 -7.37 7.82 -15.52
N GLY A 15 -6.64 7.64 -14.41
CA GLY A 15 -5.27 8.12 -14.27
C GLY A 15 -4.33 7.53 -15.34
N ALA A 16 -4.44 6.24 -15.63
CA ALA A 16 -3.72 5.61 -16.73
C ALA A 16 -4.04 6.26 -18.08
N GLY A 17 -5.33 6.55 -18.34
CA GLY A 17 -5.75 7.26 -19.55
C GLY A 17 -5.15 8.66 -19.70
N VAL A 18 -5.07 9.43 -18.61
CA VAL A 18 -4.44 10.76 -18.61
C VAL A 18 -2.96 10.66 -18.95
N ILE A 19 -2.22 9.73 -18.31
CA ILE A 19 -0.79 9.52 -18.56
C ILE A 19 -0.56 9.02 -19.99
N PHE A 20 -1.41 8.13 -20.49
CA PHE A 20 -1.35 7.66 -21.88
C PHE A 20 -1.51 8.80 -22.88
N GLY A 21 -2.51 9.67 -22.69
CA GLY A 21 -2.70 10.85 -23.53
C GLY A 21 -1.52 11.83 -23.45
N MET A 22 -0.97 12.04 -22.26
CA MET A 22 0.17 12.94 -22.04
C MET A 22 1.46 12.44 -22.70
N TYR A 23 1.69 11.12 -22.73
CA TYR A 23 2.89 10.50 -23.30
C TYR A 23 2.64 9.83 -24.67
N PHE A 24 1.53 10.13 -25.35
CA PHE A 24 1.11 9.43 -26.56
C PHE A 24 2.22 9.38 -27.63
N ASP A 25 2.77 10.54 -27.99
CA ASP A 25 3.83 10.64 -29.02
C ASP A 25 5.12 9.90 -28.61
N ALA A 26 5.47 9.95 -27.32
CA ALA A 26 6.65 9.28 -26.80
C ALA A 26 6.50 7.75 -26.81
N LEU A 27 5.31 7.25 -26.46
CA LEU A 27 4.98 5.83 -26.51
C LEU A 27 5.01 5.30 -27.95
N TRP A 28 4.45 6.07 -28.88
CA TRP A 28 4.37 5.71 -30.29
C TRP A 28 5.77 5.70 -30.95
N PHE A 29 6.58 6.72 -30.66
CA PHE A 29 7.96 6.82 -31.14
C PHE A 29 8.84 5.67 -30.61
N PHE A 30 8.79 5.37 -29.31
CA PHE A 30 9.57 4.28 -28.71
C PHE A 30 9.13 2.90 -29.23
N GLY A 31 7.82 2.72 -29.39
CA GLY A 31 7.22 1.46 -29.84
C GLY A 31 7.36 1.18 -31.34
N ASN A 32 7.90 2.11 -32.13
CA ASN A 32 7.88 2.07 -33.60
C ASN A 32 6.46 1.72 -34.11
N ASP A 33 5.50 2.54 -33.70
CA ASP A 33 4.05 2.40 -33.96
C ASP A 33 3.39 1.15 -33.34
N ASN A 34 4.05 0.45 -32.41
CA ASN A 34 3.52 -0.74 -31.75
C ASN A 34 3.51 -0.62 -30.22
N LEU A 35 2.44 -1.12 -29.59
CA LEU A 35 2.27 -1.13 -28.14
C LEU A 35 2.57 -2.52 -27.60
N LEU A 36 3.80 -2.72 -27.10
CA LEU A 36 4.31 -4.03 -26.66
C LEU A 36 4.20 -4.23 -25.15
N VAL A 37 3.90 -5.46 -24.73
CA VAL A 37 3.84 -5.85 -23.31
C VAL A 37 5.19 -6.36 -22.83
N SER A 38 5.74 -7.40 -23.45
CA SER A 38 7.05 -7.95 -23.11
C SER A 38 8.19 -7.01 -23.55
N ASN A 39 9.06 -6.60 -22.61
CA ASN A 39 10.13 -5.61 -22.82
C ASN A 39 9.65 -4.30 -23.47
N GLY A 40 8.37 -3.96 -23.31
CA GLY A 40 7.73 -2.82 -23.94
C GLY A 40 7.26 -1.78 -22.95
N THR A 41 6.19 -1.08 -23.31
CA THR A 41 5.68 0.11 -22.61
C THR A 41 4.57 -0.20 -21.61
N ALA A 42 4.03 -1.43 -21.59
CA ALA A 42 2.95 -1.80 -20.67
C ALA A 42 3.34 -1.68 -19.18
N GLY A 43 4.63 -1.84 -18.88
CA GLY A 43 5.20 -1.71 -17.53
C GLY A 43 5.10 -0.32 -16.91
N ILE A 44 4.82 0.71 -17.72
CA ILE A 44 4.56 2.08 -17.24
C ILE A 44 3.25 2.12 -16.43
N PHE A 45 2.27 1.31 -16.82
CA PHE A 45 0.91 1.35 -16.27
C PHE A 45 0.68 0.30 -15.18
N ALA A 46 1.04 -0.95 -15.45
CA ALA A 46 0.87 -2.08 -14.55
C ALA A 46 2.19 -2.80 -14.29
N THR A 47 2.27 -3.61 -13.24
CA THR A 47 3.51 -4.30 -12.91
C THR A 47 3.63 -5.64 -13.62
N TYR A 48 4.86 -6.04 -13.92
CA TYR A 48 5.18 -7.32 -14.55
C TYR A 48 6.37 -7.94 -13.80
N PRO A 49 6.46 -9.28 -13.78
CA PRO A 49 7.54 -9.95 -13.07
C PRO A 49 8.83 -9.79 -13.88
N SER A 50 9.96 -9.65 -13.18
CA SER A 50 11.27 -9.72 -13.82
C SER A 50 11.52 -11.12 -14.40
N GLN A 51 12.41 -11.22 -15.39
CA GLN A 51 12.67 -12.48 -16.14
C GLN A 51 13.15 -13.64 -15.25
N HIS A 52 13.78 -13.34 -14.12
CA HIS A 52 14.29 -14.33 -13.19
C HIS A 52 13.26 -14.76 -12.12
N LEU A 53 12.10 -14.10 -12.06
CA LEU A 53 11.16 -14.27 -10.96
C LEU A 53 10.12 -15.36 -11.27
N THR A 54 9.98 -16.31 -10.36
CA THR A 54 8.91 -17.31 -10.41
C THR A 54 7.61 -16.74 -9.85
N LEU A 55 6.46 -17.26 -10.29
CA LEU A 55 5.13 -16.83 -9.80
C LEU A 55 5.02 -16.96 -8.27
N LEU A 56 5.56 -18.05 -7.71
CA LEU A 56 5.56 -18.31 -6.27
C LEU A 56 6.37 -17.25 -5.51
N ASN A 57 7.61 -16.97 -5.95
CA ASN A 57 8.44 -15.96 -5.30
C ASN A 57 7.85 -14.55 -5.46
N GLY A 58 7.23 -14.25 -6.61
CA GLY A 58 6.52 -13.00 -6.81
C GLY A 58 5.30 -12.84 -5.92
N PHE A 59 4.60 -13.93 -5.63
CA PHE A 59 3.51 -13.93 -4.65
C PHE A 59 4.01 -13.60 -3.24
N PHE A 60 5.10 -14.23 -2.80
CA PHE A 60 5.72 -13.92 -1.50
C PHE A 60 6.25 -12.49 -1.43
N ASP A 61 6.89 -12.02 -2.50
CA ASP A 61 7.40 -10.64 -2.63
C ASP A 61 6.28 -9.61 -2.42
N GLN A 62 5.17 -9.74 -3.15
CA GLN A 62 4.02 -8.84 -3.03
C GLN A 62 3.32 -8.95 -1.67
N MET A 63 3.23 -10.16 -1.12
CA MET A 63 2.65 -10.39 0.20
C MET A 63 3.48 -9.70 1.30
N ILE A 64 4.80 -9.88 1.30
CA ILE A 64 5.71 -9.29 2.28
C ILE A 64 5.74 -7.76 2.13
N GLY A 65 5.83 -7.25 0.90
CA GLY A 65 5.82 -5.81 0.64
C GLY A 65 4.53 -5.14 1.13
N THR A 66 3.38 -5.80 0.93
CA THR A 66 2.09 -5.29 1.42
C THR A 66 1.98 -5.42 2.94
N ALA A 67 2.46 -6.51 3.54
CA ALA A 67 2.49 -6.66 4.99
C ALA A 67 3.33 -5.57 5.66
N ALA A 68 4.53 -5.29 5.13
CA ALA A 68 5.39 -4.22 5.61
C ALA A 68 4.71 -2.84 5.49
N LEU A 69 4.07 -2.55 4.34
CA LEU A 69 3.29 -1.32 4.15
C LEU A 69 2.20 -1.17 5.23
N ILE A 70 1.43 -2.22 5.49
CA ILE A 70 0.35 -2.18 6.49
C ILE A 70 0.88 -2.03 7.91
N VAL A 71 1.96 -2.74 8.28
CA VAL A 71 2.60 -2.58 9.60
C VAL A 71 3.05 -1.14 9.82
N CYS A 72 3.75 -0.56 8.84
CA CYS A 72 4.21 0.83 8.93
C CYS A 72 3.04 1.83 8.94
N LEU A 73 2.00 1.60 8.13
CA LEU A 73 0.81 2.46 8.12
C LEU A 73 0.12 2.45 9.47
N LEU A 74 -0.10 1.27 10.06
CA LEU A 74 -0.68 1.15 11.40
C LEU A 74 0.19 1.85 12.45
N ALA A 75 1.51 1.67 12.40
CA ALA A 75 2.43 2.36 13.31
C ALA A 75 2.35 3.89 13.20
N ILE A 76 2.09 4.43 12.01
CA ILE A 76 1.97 5.87 11.75
C ILE A 76 0.64 6.43 12.28
N VAL A 77 -0.47 5.71 12.08
CA VAL A 77 -1.82 6.20 12.40
C VAL A 77 -2.29 5.84 13.82
N ASP A 78 -1.58 4.95 14.50
CA ASP A 78 -1.91 4.54 15.86
C ASP A 78 -1.65 5.69 16.85
N PRO A 79 -2.69 6.24 17.49
CA PRO A 79 -2.56 7.36 18.43
C PRO A 79 -1.86 6.98 19.74
N TYR A 80 -1.78 5.67 20.06
CA TYR A 80 -1.10 5.15 21.23
C TYR A 80 0.38 4.87 20.98
N ASN A 81 0.79 4.83 19.70
CA ASN A 81 2.18 4.80 19.31
C ASN A 81 2.74 6.23 19.22
N ASN A 82 4.06 6.37 19.18
CA ASN A 82 4.75 7.67 19.19
C ASN A 82 4.15 8.63 18.13
N PRO A 83 3.43 9.70 18.55
CA PRO A 83 2.61 10.46 17.63
C PRO A 83 3.46 11.29 16.68
N ILE A 84 3.18 11.15 15.39
CA ILE A 84 3.80 11.97 14.35
C ILE A 84 3.21 13.39 14.44
N PRO A 85 4.01 14.46 14.19
CA PRO A 85 3.46 15.81 14.11
C PRO A 85 2.29 15.88 13.13
N ARG A 86 1.19 16.49 13.58
CA ARG A 86 -0.05 16.60 12.79
C ARG A 86 0.23 17.19 11.41
N GLY A 87 -0.26 16.52 10.38
CA GLY A 87 -0.06 16.91 8.98
C GLY A 87 1.15 16.29 8.29
N LEU A 88 2.09 15.67 9.02
CA LEU A 88 3.20 14.93 8.40
C LEU A 88 2.89 13.46 8.11
N GLU A 89 1.75 12.95 8.57
CA GLU A 89 1.32 11.55 8.36
C GLU A 89 1.36 11.14 6.88
N ALA A 90 0.73 11.93 6.00
CA ALA A 90 0.69 11.63 4.57
C ALA A 90 2.09 11.65 3.92
N PHE A 91 2.97 12.55 4.37
CA PHE A 91 4.35 12.62 3.90
C PHE A 91 5.13 11.37 4.33
N THR A 92 4.99 10.94 5.59
CA THR A 92 5.64 9.74 6.11
C THR A 92 5.13 8.48 5.41
N VAL A 93 3.83 8.37 5.15
CA VAL A 93 3.26 7.27 4.36
C VAL A 93 3.86 7.24 2.94
N GLY A 94 4.01 8.40 2.30
CA GLY A 94 4.70 8.50 1.01
C GLY A 94 6.15 8.02 1.07
N PHE A 95 6.88 8.36 2.13
CA PHE A 95 8.25 7.89 2.34
C PHE A 95 8.34 6.38 2.56
N VAL A 96 7.37 5.78 3.26
CA VAL A 96 7.28 4.31 3.40
C VAL A 96 7.13 3.66 2.02
N VAL A 97 6.22 4.15 1.19
CA VAL A 97 6.02 3.64 -0.18
C VAL A 97 7.29 3.78 -1.01
N LEU A 98 8.00 4.91 -0.89
CA LEU A 98 9.29 5.13 -1.56
C LEU A 98 10.34 4.08 -1.13
N VAL A 99 10.49 3.84 0.17
CA VAL A 99 11.47 2.87 0.71
C VAL A 99 11.12 1.45 0.25
N ILE A 100 9.85 1.06 0.26
CA ILE A 100 9.40 -0.24 -0.26
C ILE A 100 9.72 -0.34 -1.76
N GLY A 101 9.47 0.72 -2.53
CA GLY A 101 9.78 0.74 -3.96
C GLY A 101 11.27 0.59 -4.26
N LEU A 102 12.13 1.27 -3.50
CA LEU A 102 13.59 1.19 -3.66
C LEU A 102 14.18 -0.14 -3.21
N SER A 103 13.60 -0.77 -2.19
CA SER A 103 14.13 -2.03 -1.63
C SER A 103 13.58 -3.29 -2.30
N MET A 104 12.28 -3.31 -2.61
CA MET A 104 11.56 -4.50 -3.10
C MET A 104 11.06 -4.34 -4.54
N GLY A 105 11.25 -3.19 -5.18
CA GLY A 105 10.74 -2.93 -6.52
C GLY A 105 11.40 -3.73 -7.64
N PHE A 106 12.62 -4.25 -7.43
CA PHE A 106 13.40 -4.95 -8.45
C PHE A 106 12.74 -6.25 -8.94
N ASN A 107 12.08 -6.99 -8.05
CA ASN A 107 11.49 -8.28 -8.38
C ASN A 107 10.30 -8.11 -9.33
N SER A 108 9.34 -7.27 -8.92
CA SER A 108 8.02 -7.24 -9.57
C SER A 108 7.33 -5.87 -9.55
N GLY A 109 8.09 -4.79 -9.33
CA GLY A 109 7.58 -3.42 -9.42
C GLY A 109 6.67 -2.99 -8.26
N TYR A 110 6.75 -3.67 -7.11
CA TYR A 110 6.07 -3.30 -5.84
C TYR A 110 4.60 -2.88 -6.03
N ALA A 111 3.77 -3.72 -6.67
CA ALA A 111 2.37 -3.37 -6.90
C ALA A 111 1.65 -2.95 -5.61
N VAL A 112 1.74 -3.78 -4.55
CA VAL A 112 1.25 -3.61 -3.16
C VAL A 112 -0.22 -3.15 -3.00
N ASN A 113 -0.92 -2.91 -4.09
CA ASN A 113 -2.25 -2.35 -4.17
C ASN A 113 -2.95 -2.93 -5.41
N PRO A 114 -4.05 -3.70 -5.22
CA PRO A 114 -4.77 -4.31 -6.33
C PRO A 114 -5.36 -3.31 -7.33
N ALA A 115 -5.89 -2.17 -6.86
CA ALA A 115 -6.48 -1.16 -7.73
C ALA A 115 -5.42 -0.45 -8.60
N ARG A 116 -4.22 -0.24 -8.05
CA ARG A 116 -3.05 0.36 -8.73
C ARG A 116 -2.52 -0.50 -9.88
N ASP A 117 -2.76 -1.81 -9.84
CA ASP A 117 -2.37 -2.71 -10.92
C ASP A 117 -3.52 -3.01 -11.87
N PHE A 118 -4.67 -3.43 -11.33
CA PHE A 118 -5.79 -3.92 -12.16
C PHE A 118 -6.44 -2.82 -13.01
N GLY A 119 -6.62 -1.61 -12.46
CA GLY A 119 -7.23 -0.49 -13.20
C GLY A 119 -6.42 -0.10 -14.45
N PRO A 120 -5.12 0.23 -14.30
CA PRO A 120 -4.26 0.53 -15.44
C PRO A 120 -4.06 -0.65 -16.39
N ARG A 121 -4.05 -1.89 -15.90
CA ARG A 121 -3.98 -3.09 -16.74
C ARG A 121 -5.22 -3.27 -17.62
N LEU A 122 -6.40 -2.97 -17.09
CA LEU A 122 -7.63 -2.97 -17.89
C LEU A 122 -7.60 -1.85 -18.94
N PHE A 123 -7.07 -0.68 -18.60
CA PHE A 123 -6.87 0.40 -19.56
C PHE A 123 -5.97 -0.02 -20.72
N THR A 124 -4.78 -0.57 -20.43
CA THR A 124 -3.84 -0.98 -21.49
C THR A 124 -4.38 -2.11 -22.36
N ALA A 125 -5.17 -3.03 -21.80
CA ALA A 125 -5.86 -4.06 -22.57
C ALA A 125 -6.76 -3.47 -23.67
N ILE A 126 -7.46 -2.37 -23.36
CA ILE A 126 -8.40 -1.69 -24.27
C ILE A 126 -7.67 -0.71 -25.20
N ALA A 127 -6.61 -0.06 -24.72
CA ALA A 127 -5.91 1.00 -25.44
C ALA A 127 -5.01 0.53 -26.59
N GLY A 128 -4.71 -0.77 -26.68
CA GLY A 128 -4.02 -1.35 -27.84
C GLY A 128 -2.92 -2.37 -27.53
N TRP A 129 -2.58 -2.59 -26.26
CA TRP A 129 -1.66 -3.68 -25.85
C TRP A 129 -2.31 -5.07 -25.91
N GLY A 130 -3.64 -5.13 -26.03
CA GLY A 130 -4.40 -6.37 -26.21
C GLY A 130 -4.43 -7.25 -24.96
N THR A 131 -4.83 -8.51 -25.14
CA THR A 131 -5.01 -9.47 -24.03
C THR A 131 -3.69 -9.95 -23.42
N GLU A 132 -2.56 -9.63 -24.06
CA GLU A 132 -1.24 -10.06 -23.60
C GLU A 132 -0.94 -9.56 -22.18
N VAL A 133 -1.48 -8.40 -21.80
CA VAL A 133 -1.37 -7.83 -20.45
C VAL A 133 -1.89 -8.75 -19.33
N PHE A 134 -2.74 -9.74 -19.65
CA PHE A 134 -3.25 -10.75 -18.70
C PHE A 134 -2.61 -12.14 -18.88
N THR A 135 -1.84 -12.37 -19.94
CA THR A 135 -1.22 -13.66 -20.23
C THR A 135 0.29 -13.68 -19.97
N THR A 136 0.96 -12.52 -19.94
CA THR A 136 2.38 -12.41 -19.62
C THR A 136 2.70 -12.91 -18.19
N GLY A 137 3.83 -13.62 -18.04
CA GLY A 137 4.37 -14.04 -16.75
C GLY A 137 3.44 -15.02 -16.01
N PRO A 138 3.34 -16.28 -16.48
CA PRO A 138 2.21 -17.21 -16.28
C PRO A 138 1.03 -16.66 -15.46
N HIS A 139 0.16 -15.87 -16.11
CA HIS A 139 -1.00 -15.20 -15.48
C HIS A 139 -0.64 -14.28 -14.30
N TRP A 140 0.38 -13.45 -14.49
CA TRP A 140 0.94 -12.59 -13.45
C TRP A 140 -0.10 -11.70 -12.77
N TRP A 141 -1.09 -11.21 -13.52
CA TRP A 141 -2.14 -10.31 -13.04
C TRP A 141 -2.86 -10.80 -11.77
N LEU A 142 -2.87 -12.12 -11.51
CA LEU A 142 -3.43 -12.69 -10.28
C LEU A 142 -2.62 -12.30 -9.04
N VAL A 143 -1.30 -12.21 -9.15
CA VAL A 143 -0.41 -11.96 -8.02
C VAL A 143 -0.63 -10.57 -7.42
N PRO A 144 -0.57 -9.46 -8.18
CA PRO A 144 -0.88 -8.12 -7.68
C PRO A 144 -2.30 -7.94 -7.14
N ILE A 145 -3.24 -8.83 -7.49
CA ILE A 145 -4.61 -8.78 -6.95
C ILE A 145 -4.69 -9.52 -5.62
N PHE A 146 -4.27 -10.78 -5.57
CA PHE A 146 -4.52 -11.64 -4.41
C PHE A 146 -3.44 -11.54 -3.32
N ALA A 147 -2.16 -11.39 -3.70
CA ALA A 147 -1.08 -11.34 -2.73
C ALA A 147 -1.19 -10.13 -1.78
N PRO A 148 -1.56 -8.91 -2.23
CA PRO A 148 -1.75 -7.78 -1.32
C PRO A 148 -2.88 -7.98 -0.31
N PHE A 149 -3.98 -8.65 -0.65
CA PHE A 149 -5.03 -8.92 0.33
C PHE A 149 -4.52 -9.79 1.48
N LEU A 150 -3.78 -10.85 1.16
CA LEU A 150 -3.20 -11.72 2.17
C LEU A 150 -2.11 -11.00 2.98
N GLY A 151 -1.25 -10.23 2.29
CA GLY A 151 -0.23 -9.41 2.93
C GLY A 151 -0.82 -8.39 3.90
N ALA A 152 -1.95 -7.77 3.55
CA ALA A 152 -2.61 -6.81 4.41
C ALA A 152 -3.14 -7.46 5.70
N VAL A 153 -3.80 -8.62 5.59
CA VAL A 153 -4.26 -9.37 6.77
C VAL A 153 -3.09 -9.76 7.67
N ILE A 154 -2.01 -10.30 7.10
CA ILE A 154 -0.81 -10.67 7.84
C ILE A 154 -0.19 -9.44 8.51
N GLY A 155 -0.08 -8.32 7.81
CA GLY A 155 0.47 -7.08 8.34
C GLY A 155 -0.31 -6.55 9.55
N VAL A 156 -1.64 -6.59 9.49
CA VAL A 156 -2.49 -6.24 10.66
C VAL A 156 -2.20 -7.16 11.83
N LEU A 157 -2.17 -8.47 11.61
CA LEU A 157 -1.92 -9.45 12.69
C LEU A 157 -0.56 -9.22 13.33
N VAL A 158 0.49 -9.06 12.52
CA VAL A 158 1.85 -8.78 13.00
C VAL A 158 1.89 -7.51 13.84
N TYR A 159 1.28 -6.41 13.36
CA TYR A 159 1.24 -5.16 14.11
C TYR A 159 0.54 -5.31 15.46
N GLN A 160 -0.63 -5.95 15.48
CA GLN A 160 -1.42 -6.13 16.71
C GLN A 160 -0.67 -6.96 17.75
N PHE A 161 -0.09 -8.09 17.35
CA PHE A 161 0.65 -8.96 18.27
C PHE A 161 1.95 -8.35 18.78
N MET A 162 2.66 -7.59 17.94
CA MET A 162 3.97 -7.06 18.31
C MET A 162 3.89 -5.69 19.00
N VAL A 163 3.00 -4.81 18.54
CA VAL A 163 2.95 -3.41 18.99
C VAL A 163 1.61 -3.11 19.64
N GLY A 164 0.50 -3.26 18.91
CA GLY A 164 -0.82 -2.77 19.32
C GLY A 164 -1.26 -3.24 20.71
N PHE A 165 -1.14 -4.54 20.99
CA PHE A 165 -1.53 -5.07 22.31
C PHE A 165 -0.64 -4.60 23.47
N HIS A 166 0.62 -4.21 23.19
CA HIS A 166 1.52 -3.70 24.21
C HIS A 166 1.29 -2.20 24.45
N THR A 167 1.15 -1.40 23.39
CA THR A 167 0.93 0.05 23.47
C THR A 167 -0.42 0.42 24.06
N GLU A 168 -1.49 -0.30 23.70
CA GLU A 168 -2.81 -0.10 24.31
C GLU A 168 -2.83 -0.44 25.80
N GLY A 169 -2.07 -1.45 26.22
CA GLY A 169 -1.90 -1.83 27.62
C GLY A 169 -1.28 -0.70 28.42
N GLU A 170 -0.11 -0.20 27.97
CA GLU A 170 0.56 0.92 28.64
C GLU A 170 -0.29 2.20 28.65
N ALA A 171 -1.04 2.48 27.59
CA ALA A 171 -1.91 3.65 27.53
C ALA A 171 -3.05 3.58 28.57
N LYS A 172 -3.65 2.40 28.75
CA LYS A 172 -4.68 2.17 29.78
C LYS A 172 -4.11 2.30 31.19
N ASP A 173 -2.90 1.79 31.41
CA ASP A 173 -2.23 1.88 32.71
C ASP A 173 -1.90 3.33 33.07
N ARG A 174 -1.31 4.11 32.14
CA ARG A 174 -1.07 5.56 32.31
C ARG A 174 -2.36 6.33 32.61
N ALA A 175 -3.44 6.08 31.85
CA ALA A 175 -4.72 6.75 32.08
C ALA A 175 -5.32 6.44 33.46
N ARG A 176 -5.03 5.25 34.01
CA ARG A 176 -5.48 4.85 35.35
C ARG A 176 -4.69 5.57 36.44
N GLU A 177 -3.37 5.67 36.28
CA GLU A 177 -2.49 6.41 37.18
C GLU A 177 -2.86 7.91 37.23
N ASP A 178 -3.04 8.55 36.08
CA ASP A 178 -3.46 9.96 36.00
C ASP A 178 -4.80 10.21 36.70
N ASN A 179 -5.77 9.29 36.55
CA ASN A 179 -7.06 9.41 37.22
C ASN A 179 -6.93 9.26 38.74
N GLU A 180 -6.12 8.32 39.22
CA GLU A 180 -5.83 8.17 40.65
C GLU A 180 -5.13 9.40 41.24
N GLU A 181 -4.19 10.00 40.50
CA GLU A 181 -3.52 11.23 40.93
C GLU A 181 -4.48 12.42 41.00
N ASN A 182 -5.33 12.60 39.98
CA ASN A 182 -6.36 13.63 39.96
C ASN A 182 -7.35 13.49 41.14
N VAL A 183 -7.75 12.27 41.48
CA VAL A 183 -8.59 11.99 42.64
C VAL A 183 -7.87 12.35 43.94
N LYS A 184 -6.57 12.02 44.08
CA LYS A 184 -5.77 12.41 45.26
C LYS A 184 -5.66 13.93 45.40
N LEU A 185 -5.39 14.65 44.31
CA LEU A 185 -5.29 16.11 44.30
C LEU A 185 -6.61 16.79 44.68
N SER A 186 -7.74 16.30 44.16
CA SER A 186 -9.08 16.79 44.52
C SER A 186 -9.39 16.59 46.02
N ASN A 187 -9.01 15.44 46.57
CA ASN A 187 -9.18 15.14 48.00
C ASN A 187 -8.29 15.99 48.92
N ILE A 188 -7.11 16.43 48.45
CA ILE A 188 -6.25 17.34 49.21
C ILE A 188 -6.85 18.76 49.19
N HIS A 189 -7.32 19.22 48.04
CA HIS A 189 -7.88 20.56 47.88
C HIS A 189 -9.16 20.75 48.72
N SER A 190 -10.02 19.74 48.77
CA SER A 190 -11.23 19.72 49.62
C SER A 190 -10.91 19.73 51.11
N LYS A 191 -9.81 19.11 51.54
CA LYS A 191 -9.36 19.16 52.95
C LYS A 191 -8.71 20.49 53.35
N GLN A 192 -8.15 21.24 52.40
CA GLN A 192 -7.56 22.56 52.67
C GLN A 192 -8.58 23.70 52.69
N THR A 193 -9.78 23.47 52.14
CA THR A 193 -10.86 24.46 52.03
C THR A 193 -11.97 24.29 53.08
N ALA A 194 -11.86 23.25 53.92
CA ALA A 194 -12.72 22.98 55.08
C ALA A 194 -12.03 23.44 56.38
#